data_AF-A0A7S1M5F0-F1
#
_entry.id   AF-A0A7S1M5F0-F1
#
_cell.length_a   1.000
_cell.length_b   1.000
_cell.length_c   1.000
_cell.angle_alpha   90.00
_cell.angle_beta   90.00
_cell.angle_gamma   90.00
#
_symmetry.space_group_name_H-M   'P 1'
#
loop_
_entity.id
_entity.type
_entity.pdbx_description
1 polymer ?
#
loop_
_entity_poly.entity_id
_entity_poly.type
_entity_poly.pdbx_seq_one_letter_code
_entity_poly.pdbx_strand_id
1 'polypeptide(L)'
;QRHDGWTIAHMATWDGHLDVLKWIHSATGLGADELKRQAANGDTIAHIASWKNQLEVLKWIASTPALGPALLTTQRHDGWTIAHVATCAGHLDVLKWILSAAGLGADEVKRQAANGDTIAHIASWKNQLEVLKWIASTPA
;
A
#
# COMPACT_ATOMS: atom_id res chain seq x y z
N GLN A 1 11.00 9.88 -15.72
CA GLN A 1 11.19 9.53 -14.30
C GLN A 1 12.04 10.64 -13.66
N ARG A 2 11.71 11.08 -12.44
CA ARG A 2 12.57 11.99 -11.65
C ARG A 2 13.75 11.22 -11.06
N HIS A 3 14.74 11.93 -10.50
CA HIS A 3 15.94 11.32 -9.89
C HIS A 3 15.64 10.39 -8.69
N ASP A 4 14.51 10.58 -8.03
CA ASP A 4 13.97 9.74 -6.94
C ASP A 4 13.22 8.49 -7.44
N GLY A 5 13.21 8.26 -8.75
CA GLY A 5 12.46 7.17 -9.35
C GLY A 5 10.96 7.46 -9.50
N TRP A 6 10.47 8.65 -9.14
CA TRP A 6 9.05 8.96 -9.24
C TRP A 6 8.61 9.10 -10.69
N THR A 7 7.41 8.59 -10.92
CA THR A 7 6.72 8.66 -12.19
C THR A 7 5.47 9.53 -12.08
N ILE A 8 4.77 9.74 -13.19
CA ILE A 8 3.53 10.54 -13.16
C ILE A 8 2.44 9.86 -12.32
N ALA A 9 2.43 8.52 -12.26
CA ALA A 9 1.53 7.77 -11.40
C ALA A 9 1.80 8.00 -9.91
N HIS A 10 3.09 8.11 -9.51
CA HIS A 10 3.47 8.41 -8.14
C HIS A 10 3.00 9.80 -7.72
N MET A 11 3.20 10.80 -8.59
CA MET A 11 2.75 12.18 -8.33
C MET A 11 1.22 12.27 -8.27
N ALA A 12 0.51 11.66 -9.22
CA ALA A 12 -0.95 11.62 -9.21
C ALA A 12 -1.50 10.96 -7.95
N THR A 13 -0.86 9.88 -7.47
CA THR A 13 -1.26 9.22 -6.23
C THR A 13 -0.93 10.08 -5.01
N TRP A 14 0.21 10.77 -4.97
CA TRP A 14 0.55 11.64 -3.85
C TRP A 14 -0.53 12.71 -3.59
N ASP A 15 -1.13 13.23 -4.65
CA ASP A 15 -2.19 14.26 -4.61
C ASP A 15 -3.62 13.67 -4.71
N GLY A 16 -3.77 12.35 -4.82
CA GLY A 16 -5.06 11.66 -4.79
C GLY A 16 -5.89 11.74 -6.07
N HIS A 17 -5.26 11.99 -7.21
CA HIS A 17 -5.90 12.15 -8.52
C HIS A 17 -6.20 10.79 -9.17
N LEU A 18 -7.23 10.10 -8.66
CA LEU A 18 -7.64 8.77 -9.13
C LEU A 18 -8.08 8.77 -10.61
N ASP A 19 -8.67 9.86 -11.08
CA ASP A 19 -9.03 10.06 -12.49
C ASP A 19 -7.79 10.03 -13.41
N VAL A 20 -6.69 10.65 -12.99
CA VAL A 20 -5.41 10.60 -13.71
C VAL A 20 -4.86 9.17 -13.72
N LEU A 21 -4.94 8.42 -12.61
CA LEU A 21 -4.49 7.03 -12.57
C LEU A 21 -5.31 6.12 -13.51
N LYS A 22 -6.63 6.33 -13.55
CA LYS A 22 -7.53 5.64 -14.49
C LYS A 22 -7.21 5.99 -15.94
N TRP A 23 -6.92 7.26 -16.22
CA TRP A 23 -6.49 7.69 -17.54
C TRP A 23 -5.17 7.01 -17.94
N ILE A 24 -4.14 7.02 -17.07
CA ILE A 24 -2.85 6.33 -17.31
C ILE A 24 -3.08 4.85 -17.63
N HIS A 25 -3.95 4.18 -16.87
CA HIS A 25 -4.27 2.77 -17.10
C HIS A 25 -4.83 2.52 -18.51
N SER A 26 -5.69 3.43 -19.00
CA SER A 26 -6.33 3.33 -20.32
C SER A 26 -5.51 3.90 -21.47
N ALA A 27 -4.45 4.67 -21.18
CA ALA A 27 -3.68 5.40 -22.18
C ALA A 27 -2.75 4.47 -22.97
N THR A 28 -2.77 4.60 -24.30
CA THR A 28 -1.85 3.90 -25.19
C THR A 28 -0.41 4.35 -24.94
N GLY A 29 0.49 3.41 -24.62
CA GLY A 29 1.92 3.67 -24.43
C GLY A 29 2.38 3.84 -22.97
N LEU A 30 1.47 3.89 -21.99
CA LEU A 30 1.80 3.84 -20.56
C LEU A 30 1.24 2.56 -19.93
N GLY A 31 -0.09 2.45 -19.93
CA GLY A 31 -0.81 1.27 -19.48
C GLY A 31 -0.53 0.85 -18.02
N ALA A 32 -0.76 -0.43 -17.74
CA ALA A 32 -0.58 -0.99 -16.41
C ALA A 32 0.87 -1.02 -15.94
N ASP A 33 1.85 -1.07 -16.86
CA ASP A 33 3.26 -1.17 -16.49
C ASP A 33 3.76 0.13 -15.84
N GLU A 34 3.30 1.29 -16.33
CA GLU A 34 3.58 2.58 -15.71
C GLU A 34 3.10 2.65 -14.25
N LEU A 35 1.94 2.05 -13.96
CA LEU A 35 1.34 2.02 -12.62
C LEU A 35 2.04 1.04 -11.67
N LYS A 36 2.77 0.06 -12.20
CA LYS A 36 3.50 -0.96 -11.44
C LYS A 36 4.93 -0.56 -11.07
N ARG A 37 5.45 0.51 -11.65
CA ARG A 37 6.83 0.94 -11.41
C ARG A 37 7.04 1.26 -9.93
N GLN A 38 8.21 0.88 -9.43
CA GLN A 38 8.68 1.30 -8.11
C GLN A 38 9.52 2.57 -8.22
N ALA A 39 9.37 3.47 -7.25
CA ALA A 39 10.30 4.56 -6.99
C ALA A 39 11.64 4.02 -6.45
N ALA A 40 12.65 4.89 -6.30
CA ALA A 40 14.00 4.48 -5.93
C ALA A 40 14.11 3.85 -4.52
N ASN A 41 13.11 4.05 -3.65
CA ASN A 41 13.01 3.43 -2.33
C ASN A 41 12.11 2.17 -2.32
N GLY A 42 11.65 1.73 -3.50
CA GLY A 42 10.74 0.61 -3.66
C GLY A 42 9.25 0.96 -3.51
N ASP A 43 8.88 2.22 -3.29
CA ASP A 43 7.46 2.61 -3.19
C ASP A 43 6.74 2.37 -4.51
N THR A 44 5.52 1.84 -4.42
CA THR A 44 4.56 1.81 -5.52
C THR A 44 3.44 2.81 -5.24
N ILE A 45 2.54 3.04 -6.20
CA ILE A 45 1.33 3.81 -5.94
C ILE A 45 0.48 3.22 -4.80
N ALA A 46 0.53 1.91 -4.54
CA ALA A 46 -0.20 1.31 -3.43
C ALA A 46 0.39 1.71 -2.06
N HIS A 47 1.73 1.85 -1.97
CA HIS A 47 2.39 2.35 -0.77
C HIS A 47 2.04 3.82 -0.52
N ILE A 48 2.11 4.66 -1.56
CA ILE A 48 1.75 6.08 -1.44
C ILE A 48 0.28 6.23 -1.04
N ALA A 49 -0.64 5.50 -1.68
CA ALA A 49 -2.06 5.53 -1.34
C ALA A 49 -2.30 5.11 0.11
N SER A 50 -1.56 4.11 0.60
CA SER A 50 -1.65 3.66 1.99
C SER A 50 -1.12 4.69 2.97
N TRP A 51 -0.05 5.40 2.65
CA TRP A 51 0.48 6.50 3.48
C TRP A 51 -0.47 7.70 3.52
N LYS A 52 -1.13 7.99 2.39
CA LYS A 52 -1.99 9.17 2.18
C LYS A 52 -3.46 8.96 2.57
N ASN A 53 -3.79 7.81 3.16
CA ASN A 53 -5.16 7.41 3.47
C ASN A 53 -6.13 7.39 2.27
N GLN A 54 -5.67 6.93 1.11
CA GLN A 54 -6.44 6.96 -0.14
C GLN A 54 -7.09 5.60 -0.42
N LEU A 55 -8.08 5.25 0.40
CA LEU A 55 -8.77 3.97 0.31
C LEU A 55 -9.39 3.70 -1.06
N GLU A 56 -9.90 4.74 -1.74
CA GLU A 56 -10.50 4.60 -3.08
C GLU A 56 -9.47 4.26 -4.17
N VAL A 57 -8.22 4.72 -4.05
CA VAL A 57 -7.14 4.30 -4.94
C VAL A 57 -6.80 2.83 -4.71
N LEU A 58 -6.72 2.40 -3.44
CA LEU A 58 -6.44 1.02 -3.10
C LEU A 58 -7.54 0.06 -3.58
N LYS A 59 -8.82 0.42 -3.39
CA LYS A 59 -9.96 -0.31 -3.93
C LYS A 59 -9.92 -0.39 -5.45
N TRP A 60 -9.60 0.72 -6.12
CA TRP A 60 -9.46 0.71 -7.56
C TRP A 60 -8.35 -0.23 -8.03
N ILE A 61 -7.16 -0.19 -7.39
CA ILE A 61 -6.07 -1.14 -7.66
C ILE A 61 -6.55 -2.58 -7.50
N ALA A 62 -7.20 -2.92 -6.38
CA ALA A 62 -7.72 -4.27 -6.13
C ALA A 62 -8.74 -4.72 -7.18
N SER A 63 -9.61 -3.82 -7.63
CA SER A 63 -10.64 -4.11 -8.65
C SER A 63 -10.11 -4.16 -10.08
N THR A 64 -8.85 -3.79 -10.31
CA THR A 64 -8.24 -3.73 -11.65
C THR A 64 -7.37 -4.98 -11.87
N PRO A 65 -7.80 -5.95 -12.70
CA PRO A 65 -7.13 -7.25 -12.84
C PRO A 65 -5.66 -7.16 -13.25
N ALA A 66 -5.32 -6.15 -14.06
CA ALA A 66 -3.95 -5.92 -14.52
C ALA A 66 -3.01 -5.41 -13.42
N LEU A 67 -3.52 -4.93 -12.26
CA LEU A 67 -2.75 -4.32 -11.18
C LEU A 67 -2.79 -5.15 -9.88
N GLY A 68 -4.00 -5.57 -9.49
CA GLY A 68 -4.40 -5.92 -8.12
C GLY A 68 -3.36 -6.65 -7.26
N PRO A 69 -3.30 -8.01 -7.30
CA PRO A 69 -2.56 -8.77 -6.29
C PRO A 69 -1.07 -8.45 -6.25
N ALA A 70 -0.45 -8.26 -7.41
CA ALA A 70 0.98 -7.98 -7.49
C ALA A 70 1.33 -6.63 -6.83
N LEU A 71 0.53 -5.59 -7.09
CA LEU A 71 0.83 -4.25 -6.59
C LEU A 71 0.53 -4.09 -5.09
N LEU A 72 -0.49 -4.79 -4.59
CA LEU A 72 -0.85 -4.79 -3.18
C LEU A 72 0.09 -5.63 -2.30
N THR A 73 0.79 -6.60 -2.88
CA THR A 73 1.74 -7.48 -2.16
C THR A 73 3.21 -7.10 -2.36
N THR A 74 3.49 -6.12 -3.24
CA THR A 74 4.86 -5.63 -3.48
C THR A 74 5.46 -5.09 -2.18
N GLN A 75 6.73 -5.41 -1.93
CA GLN A 75 7.50 -4.86 -0.81
C GLN A 75 8.42 -3.73 -1.29
N ARG A 76 8.56 -2.70 -0.47
CA ARG A 76 9.64 -1.70 -0.58
C ARG A 76 11.00 -2.36 -0.38
N HIS A 77 12.08 -1.62 -0.64
CA HIS A 77 13.44 -2.14 -0.48
C HIS A 77 13.82 -2.46 0.97
N ASP A 78 13.15 -1.84 1.96
CA ASP A 78 13.25 -2.13 3.38
C ASP A 78 12.30 -3.25 3.83
N GLY A 79 11.64 -3.94 2.90
CA GLY A 79 10.69 -5.01 3.15
C GLY A 79 9.30 -4.54 3.60
N TRP A 80 9.08 -3.22 3.72
CA TRP A 80 7.77 -2.70 4.13
C TRP A 80 6.71 -2.99 3.08
N THR A 81 5.54 -3.36 3.56
CA THR A 81 4.33 -3.51 2.74
C THR A 81 3.39 -2.32 2.92
N ILE A 82 2.32 -2.30 2.15
CA ILE A 82 1.23 -1.33 2.33
C ILE A 82 0.61 -1.38 3.75
N ALA A 83 0.60 -2.54 4.42
CA ALA A 83 0.11 -2.67 5.79
C ALA A 83 1.07 -2.02 6.81
N HIS A 84 2.38 -2.19 6.64
CA HIS A 84 3.41 -1.51 7.43
C HIS A 84 3.28 0.01 7.28
N VAL A 85 3.13 0.48 6.04
CA VAL A 85 2.96 1.90 5.72
C VAL A 85 1.68 2.47 6.35
N ALA A 86 0.54 1.80 6.19
CA ALA A 86 -0.74 2.25 6.77
C ALA A 86 -0.67 2.32 8.30
N THR A 87 -0.05 1.32 8.94
CA THR A 87 0.14 1.31 10.40
C THR A 87 1.07 2.44 10.83
N CYS A 88 2.20 2.64 10.15
CA CYS A 88 3.11 3.75 10.46
C CYS A 88 2.43 5.13 10.29
N ALA A 89 1.52 5.26 9.33
CA ALA A 89 0.75 6.48 9.11
C ALA A 89 -0.45 6.64 10.08
N GLY A 90 -0.86 5.57 10.77
CA GLY A 90 -1.98 5.58 11.71
C GLY A 90 -3.36 5.40 11.06
N HIS A 91 -3.42 4.92 9.81
CA HIS A 91 -4.66 4.78 9.04
C HIS A 91 -5.29 3.41 9.27
N LEU A 92 -6.00 3.27 10.39
CA LEU A 92 -6.64 2.02 10.81
C LEU A 92 -7.71 1.53 9.83
N ASP A 93 -8.43 2.43 9.16
CA ASP A 93 -9.42 2.13 8.13
C ASP A 93 -8.78 1.46 6.90
N VAL A 94 -7.66 2.00 6.42
CA VAL A 94 -6.87 1.38 5.35
C VAL A 94 -6.31 0.03 5.80
N LEU A 95 -5.73 -0.05 7.01
CA LEU A 95 -5.20 -1.31 7.54
C LEU A 95 -6.27 -2.41 7.61
N LYS A 96 -7.46 -2.07 8.14
CA LYS A 96 -8.61 -2.98 8.17
C LYS A 96 -8.99 -3.45 6.78
N TRP A 97 -9.06 -2.55 5.81
CA TRP A 97 -9.39 -2.91 4.43
C TRP A 97 -8.33 -3.83 3.80
N ILE A 98 -7.04 -3.54 4.00
CA ILE A 98 -5.94 -4.37 3.49
C ILE A 98 -6.06 -5.81 4.01
N LEU A 99 -6.32 -5.97 5.30
CA LEU A 99 -6.27 -7.28 5.95
C LEU A 99 -7.57 -8.08 5.81
N SER A 100 -8.72 -7.41 5.66
CA SER A 100 -10.02 -8.08 5.53
C SER A 100 -10.52 -8.18 4.09
N ALA A 101 -10.49 -7.08 3.34
CA ALA A 101 -11.16 -6.95 2.04
C ALA A 101 -10.22 -7.16 0.86
N ALA A 102 -8.93 -6.81 0.98
CA ALA A 102 -7.94 -7.06 -0.06
C ALA A 102 -7.44 -8.52 -0.09
N GLY A 103 -7.88 -9.35 0.87
CA GLY A 103 -7.57 -10.78 0.89
C GLY A 103 -6.15 -11.12 1.32
N LEU A 104 -5.38 -10.18 1.89
CA LEU A 104 -4.01 -10.45 2.36
C LEU A 104 -3.98 -11.21 3.71
N GLY A 105 -5.03 -11.07 4.53
CA GLY A 105 -5.31 -11.96 5.66
C GLY A 105 -4.26 -11.98 6.78
N ALA A 106 -4.27 -13.07 7.55
CA ALA A 106 -3.44 -13.25 8.74
C ALA A 106 -1.93 -13.36 8.44
N ASP A 107 -1.56 -13.81 7.24
CA ASP A 107 -0.16 -13.88 6.82
C ASP A 107 0.48 -12.49 6.76
N GLU A 108 -0.30 -11.49 6.34
CA GLU A 108 0.17 -10.11 6.25
C GLU A 108 0.38 -9.47 7.64
N VAL A 109 -0.37 -9.90 8.65
CA VAL A 109 -0.17 -9.49 10.05
C VAL A 109 1.19 -9.96 10.58
N LYS A 110 1.61 -11.16 10.17
CA LYS A 110 2.86 -11.80 10.61
C LYS A 110 4.05 -11.44 9.70
N ARG A 111 3.79 -10.80 8.56
CA ARG A 111 4.84 -10.42 7.61
C ARG A 111 5.82 -9.46 8.26
N GLN A 112 7.10 -9.72 8.05
CA GLN A 112 8.20 -8.94 8.59
C GLN A 112 8.81 -8.04 7.52
N ALA A 113 9.11 -6.80 7.90
CA ALA A 113 10.05 -5.95 7.20
C ALA A 113 11.47 -6.53 7.29
N ALA A 114 12.43 -5.94 6.56
CA ALA A 114 13.81 -6.43 6.52
C ALA A 114 14.51 -6.37 7.89
N ASN A 115 14.08 -5.47 8.78
CA ASN A 115 14.56 -5.36 10.15
C ASN A 115 13.85 -6.28 11.15
N GLY A 116 12.91 -7.12 10.69
CA GLY A 116 12.13 -8.04 11.53
C GLY A 116 10.83 -7.45 12.08
N ASP A 117 10.59 -6.15 11.92
CA ASP A 117 9.37 -5.50 12.40
C ASP A 117 8.13 -6.02 11.67
N THR A 118 7.05 -6.21 12.42
CA THR A 118 5.71 -6.48 11.89
C THR A 118 4.82 -5.26 12.12
N ILE A 119 3.59 -5.26 11.60
CA ILE A 119 2.62 -4.20 11.92
C ILE A 119 2.33 -4.08 13.43
N ALA A 120 2.48 -5.15 14.22
CA ALA A 120 2.31 -5.10 15.68
C ALA A 120 3.50 -4.42 16.38
N HIS A 121 4.73 -4.70 15.93
CA HIS A 121 5.89 -3.89 16.31
C HIS A 121 5.61 -2.43 15.97
N ILE A 122 5.07 -2.18 14.76
CA ILE A 122 4.82 -0.83 14.29
C ILE A 122 3.74 -0.10 15.11
N ALA A 123 2.68 -0.79 15.53
CA ALA A 123 1.66 -0.18 16.35
C ALA A 123 2.16 0.16 17.77
N SER A 124 3.12 -0.62 18.29
CA SER A 124 3.64 -0.48 19.66
C SER A 124 4.45 0.80 19.88
N TRP A 125 5.53 1.02 19.12
CA TRP A 125 6.33 2.26 19.16
C TRP A 125 5.53 3.52 18.74
N LYS A 126 4.44 3.38 17.97
CA LYS A 126 3.55 4.49 17.58
C LYS A 126 2.41 4.75 18.58
N ASN A 127 2.31 3.98 19.67
CA ASN A 127 1.25 4.07 20.66
C ASN A 127 -0.18 3.91 20.08
N GLN A 128 -0.36 2.96 19.15
CA GLN A 128 -1.64 2.70 18.47
C GLN A 128 -2.38 1.52 19.09
N LEU A 129 -2.89 1.72 20.31
CA LEU A 129 -3.58 0.68 21.08
C LEU A 129 -4.74 0.03 20.30
N GLU A 130 -5.50 0.81 19.52
CA GLU A 130 -6.63 0.29 18.75
C GLU A 130 -6.21 -0.63 17.61
N VAL A 131 -5.05 -0.41 17.00
CA VAL A 131 -4.49 -1.35 16.01
C VAL A 131 -4.11 -2.66 16.68
N LEU A 132 -3.44 -2.60 17.84
CA LEU A 132 -3.05 -3.79 18.59
C LEU A 132 -4.26 -4.63 19.03
N LYS A 133 -5.29 -3.98 19.59
CA LYS A 133 -6.56 -4.64 19.95
C LYS A 133 -7.20 -5.31 18.74
N TRP A 134 -7.27 -4.59 17.61
CA TRP A 134 -7.90 -5.11 16.42
C TRP A 134 -7.13 -6.31 15.83
N ILE A 135 -5.80 -6.24 15.76
CA ILE A 135 -4.94 -7.36 15.35
C ILE A 135 -5.16 -8.58 16.27
N ALA A 136 -5.15 -8.39 17.59
CA ALA A 136 -5.35 -9.46 18.56
C ALA A 136 -6.75 -10.11 18.48
N SER A 137 -7.76 -9.34 18.02
CA SER A 137 -9.13 -9.84 17.83
C SER A 137 -9.37 -10.53 16.48
N THR A 138 -8.42 -10.46 15.56
CA THR A 138 -8.56 -11.05 14.21
C THR A 138 -8.02 -12.49 14.24
N PRO A 139 -8.83 -13.52 13.92
CA PRO A 139 -8.37 -14.91 13.92
C PRO A 139 -7.22 -15.12 12.94
N ALA A 140 -6.23 -15.93 13.36
CA ALA A 140 -5.09 -16.34 12.54
C ALA A 140 -5.46 -17.39 11.50
#